data_AF-A0A397IZE8-F1
#
_entry.id   AF-A0A397IZE8-F1
#
_cell.length_a   1.000
_cell.length_b   1.000
_cell.length_c   1.000
_cell.angle_alpha   90.00
_cell.angle_beta   90.00
_cell.angle_gamma   90.00
#
_symmetry.space_group_name_H-M   'P 1'
#
loop_
_entity.id
_entity.type
_entity.pdbx_description
1 polymer ?
#
loop_
_entity_poly.entity_id
_entity_poly.type
_entity_poly.pdbx_seq_one_letter_code
_entity_poly.pdbx_strand_id
1 'polypeptide(L)'
;MSAVTTKIVEKYTLTPKMDASELSQYTSEFLKNLTDDRKRNQARRCLRDGFKFSSEQVSVIIPNQRGRVNKTKVMHEVLCSAVNLATSDSYQVPDGYQIPDPTPQNSEETIGDLAQRILRDKLSVKDVRVEAYALVLSAPNANASSSRLSRLRRELRNLGASSEIIDATKFPEITKEANEI
;
A
#
# COMPACT_ATOMS: atom_id res chain seq x y z
N MET A 1 -6.47 0.08 -23.30
CA MET A 1 -6.77 1.49 -22.98
C MET A 1 -7.52 1.54 -21.65
N SER A 2 -7.31 2.55 -20.78
CA SER A 2 -8.00 2.66 -19.49
C SER A 2 -9.35 3.35 -19.67
N ALA A 3 -10.46 2.65 -19.43
CA ALA A 3 -11.81 3.18 -19.65
C ALA A 3 -12.11 4.44 -18.81
N VAL A 4 -11.61 4.51 -17.57
CA VAL A 4 -11.76 5.67 -16.67
C VAL A 4 -10.99 6.87 -17.20
N THR A 5 -9.75 6.65 -17.64
CA THR A 5 -8.89 7.71 -18.18
C THR A 5 -9.49 8.31 -19.45
N THR A 6 -9.96 7.47 -20.37
CA THR A 6 -10.62 7.91 -21.60
C THR A 6 -11.86 8.75 -21.31
N LYS A 7 -12.72 8.30 -20.39
CA LYS A 7 -13.92 9.05 -19.98
C LYS A 7 -13.60 10.44 -19.43
N ILE A 8 -12.58 10.56 -18.58
CA ILE A 8 -12.19 11.85 -17.99
C ILE A 8 -11.60 12.77 -19.06
N VAL A 9 -10.71 12.24 -19.92
CA VAL A 9 -10.10 13.02 -21.02
C VAL A 9 -11.16 13.54 -21.98
N GLU A 10 -12.14 12.72 -22.36
CA GLU A 10 -13.24 13.13 -23.24
C GLU A 10 -14.19 14.12 -22.56
N LYS A 11 -14.59 13.86 -21.31
CA LYS A 11 -15.49 14.71 -20.53
C LYS A 11 -14.98 16.15 -20.40
N TYR A 12 -13.69 16.32 -20.16
CA TYR A 12 -13.05 17.63 -19.99
C TYR A 12 -12.29 18.08 -21.23
N THR A 13 -12.40 17.37 -22.35
CA THR A 13 -11.71 17.66 -23.62
C THR A 13 -10.21 17.92 -23.43
N LEU A 14 -9.54 17.13 -22.58
CA LEU A 14 -8.14 17.33 -22.23
C LEU A 14 -7.26 17.03 -23.45
N THR A 15 -6.30 17.91 -23.73
CA THR A 15 -5.38 17.74 -24.85
C THR A 15 -3.93 17.87 -24.42
N PRO A 16 -2.97 17.22 -25.10
CA PRO A 16 -1.55 17.37 -24.81
C PRO A 16 -0.99 18.76 -25.12
N LYS A 17 -1.80 19.68 -25.68
CA LYS A 17 -1.42 21.08 -25.92
C LYS A 17 -1.63 21.96 -24.68
N MET A 18 -2.43 21.52 -23.71
CA MET A 18 -2.67 22.25 -22.45
C MET A 18 -1.41 22.31 -21.61
N ASP A 19 -1.23 23.39 -20.87
CA ASP A 19 -0.08 23.54 -20.00
C ASP A 19 -0.24 22.69 -18.72
N ALA A 20 0.85 22.52 -17.99
CA ALA A 20 0.83 21.75 -16.75
C ALA A 20 -0.11 22.37 -15.69
N SER A 21 -0.23 23.71 -15.66
CA SER A 21 -1.06 24.42 -14.67
C SER A 21 -2.54 24.14 -14.87
N GLU A 22 -3.04 24.25 -16.11
CA GLU A 22 -4.42 23.90 -16.46
C GLU A 22 -4.72 22.42 -16.16
N LEU A 23 -3.79 21.52 -16.53
CA LEU A 23 -3.94 20.09 -16.30
C LEU A 23 -3.94 19.73 -14.80
N SER A 24 -3.26 20.50 -13.97
CA SER A 24 -3.20 20.28 -12.51
C SER A 24 -4.57 20.39 -11.84
N GLN A 25 -5.49 21.18 -12.39
CA GLN A 25 -6.83 21.37 -11.84
C GLN A 25 -7.66 20.08 -11.87
N TYR A 26 -7.36 19.17 -12.80
CA TYR A 26 -8.07 17.90 -12.97
C TYR A 26 -7.48 16.76 -12.15
N THR A 27 -6.37 17.00 -11.44
CA THR A 27 -5.69 15.99 -10.62
C THR A 27 -6.64 15.29 -9.65
N SER A 28 -7.48 16.07 -8.95
CA SER A 28 -8.43 15.54 -7.98
C SER A 28 -9.48 14.60 -8.61
N GLU A 29 -9.92 14.88 -9.84
CA GLU A 29 -10.87 14.02 -10.57
C GLU A 29 -10.22 12.67 -10.92
N PHE A 30 -8.96 12.67 -11.36
CA PHE A 30 -8.22 11.43 -11.58
C PHE A 30 -8.00 10.66 -10.29
N LEU A 31 -7.60 11.32 -9.20
CA LEU A 31 -7.33 10.66 -7.91
C LEU A 31 -8.59 10.05 -7.29
N LYS A 32 -9.74 10.74 -7.38
CA LYS A 32 -11.03 10.23 -6.90
C LYS A 32 -11.45 8.94 -7.61
N ASN A 33 -11.16 8.83 -8.91
CA ASN A 33 -11.54 7.67 -9.72
C ASN A 33 -10.46 6.57 -9.76
N LEU A 34 -9.22 6.88 -9.37
CA LEU A 34 -8.06 5.97 -9.45
C LEU A 34 -7.44 5.74 -8.06
N THR A 35 -8.17 5.00 -7.21
CA THR A 35 -7.73 4.64 -5.85
C THR A 35 -6.53 3.69 -5.82
N ASP A 36 -6.46 2.74 -6.77
CA ASP A 36 -5.40 1.72 -6.85
C ASP A 36 -4.15 2.20 -7.63
N ASP A 37 -2.96 1.92 -7.10
CA ASP A 37 -1.66 2.14 -7.75
C ASP A 37 -1.57 1.49 -9.14
N ARG A 38 -2.12 0.28 -9.32
CA ARG A 38 -2.17 -0.43 -10.60
C ARG A 38 -3.01 0.34 -11.60
N LYS A 39 -4.19 0.84 -11.19
CA LYS A 39 -5.08 1.66 -12.03
C LYS A 39 -4.42 3.00 -12.37
N ARG A 40 -3.73 3.64 -11.42
CA ARG A 40 -2.94 4.86 -11.68
C ARG A 40 -1.81 4.62 -12.67
N ASN A 41 -1.06 3.53 -12.54
CA ASN A 41 0.01 3.19 -13.49
C ASN A 41 -0.53 2.86 -14.89
N GLN A 42 -1.67 2.18 -14.97
CA GLN A 42 -2.35 1.93 -16.24
C GLN A 42 -2.86 3.23 -16.88
N ALA A 43 -3.42 4.14 -16.09
CA ALA A 43 -3.86 5.46 -16.54
C ALA A 43 -2.69 6.30 -17.08
N ARG A 44 -1.53 6.29 -16.40
CA ARG A 44 -0.31 6.96 -16.88
C ARG A 44 0.15 6.44 -18.24
N ARG A 45 0.21 5.12 -18.41
CA ARG A 45 0.52 4.50 -19.70
C ARG A 45 -0.51 4.91 -20.76
N CYS A 46 -1.79 4.95 -20.40
CA CYS A 46 -2.85 5.38 -21.31
C CYS A 46 -2.71 6.85 -21.76
N LEU A 47 -2.41 7.76 -20.84
CA LEU A 47 -2.19 9.18 -21.15
C LEU A 47 -0.96 9.38 -22.04
N ARG A 48 0.13 8.68 -21.75
CA ARG A 48 1.37 8.77 -22.54
C ARG A 48 1.23 8.12 -23.92
N ASP A 49 0.82 6.86 -23.94
CA ASP A 49 0.90 6.03 -25.14
C ASP A 49 -0.34 6.23 -26.04
N GLY A 50 -1.51 6.41 -25.42
CA GLY A 50 -2.79 6.60 -26.11
C GLY A 50 -3.07 8.04 -26.48
N PHE A 51 -2.93 8.97 -25.53
CA PHE A 51 -3.27 10.39 -25.73
C PHE A 51 -2.07 11.30 -25.99
N LYS A 52 -0.84 10.76 -26.00
CA LYS A 52 0.40 11.46 -26.33
C LYS A 52 0.74 12.64 -25.39
N PHE A 53 0.29 12.58 -24.13
CA PHE A 53 0.74 13.53 -23.10
C PHE A 53 2.22 13.34 -22.78
N SER A 54 2.90 14.44 -22.48
CA SER A 54 4.30 14.43 -22.04
C SER A 54 4.43 13.77 -20.67
N SER A 55 5.63 13.28 -20.34
CA SER A 55 5.86 12.67 -19.02
C SER A 55 5.66 13.66 -17.87
N GLU A 56 5.90 14.95 -18.11
CA GLU A 56 5.68 16.03 -17.17
C GLU A 56 4.19 16.24 -16.92
N GLN A 57 3.40 16.40 -17.99
CA GLN A 57 1.95 16.53 -17.91
C GLN A 57 1.32 15.32 -17.19
N VAL A 58 1.76 14.11 -17.51
CA VAL A 58 1.27 12.88 -16.86
C VAL A 58 1.60 12.86 -15.37
N SER A 59 2.75 13.41 -14.96
CA SER A 59 3.15 13.48 -13.55
C SER A 59 2.35 14.53 -12.78
N VAL A 60 1.87 15.58 -13.46
CA VAL A 60 0.99 16.58 -12.87
C VAL A 60 -0.43 16.03 -12.72
N ILE A 61 -1.01 15.47 -13.78
CA ILE A 61 -2.37 14.90 -13.78
C ILE A 61 -2.46 13.70 -12.81
N ILE A 62 -1.44 12.85 -12.79
CA ILE A 62 -1.37 11.69 -11.89
C ILE A 62 0.00 11.72 -11.18
N PRO A 63 0.08 12.32 -9.97
CA PRO A 63 1.30 12.41 -9.18
C PRO A 63 1.84 11.06 -8.70
N ASN A 64 3.14 10.84 -8.86
CA ASN A 64 3.79 9.59 -8.48
C ASN A 64 3.97 9.53 -6.96
N GLN A 65 3.07 8.82 -6.27
CA GLN A 65 3.15 8.62 -4.81
C GLN A 65 4.26 7.64 -4.40
N ARG A 66 5.16 7.26 -5.31
CA ARG A 66 6.20 6.26 -5.08
C ARG A 66 7.35 6.88 -4.30
N GLY A 67 7.13 7.01 -3.00
CA GLY A 67 8.15 7.35 -2.01
C GLY A 67 7.94 8.71 -1.37
N ARG A 68 7.51 8.64 -0.10
CA ARG A 68 7.70 9.68 0.93
C ARG A 68 6.72 10.86 0.83
N VAL A 69 5.74 10.84 1.75
CA VAL A 69 5.27 12.06 2.42
C VAL A 69 6.51 12.67 3.09
N ASN A 70 7.25 13.49 2.35
CA ASN A 70 8.14 14.46 2.96
C ASN A 70 7.22 15.45 3.66
N LYS A 71 7.38 15.60 4.98
CA LYS A 71 6.88 16.76 5.71
C LYS A 71 7.46 18.02 5.05
N THR A 72 6.77 18.58 4.07
CA THR A 72 6.95 19.97 3.64
C THR A 72 5.61 20.66 3.73
N LYS A 73 5.35 21.11 4.97
CA LYS A 73 4.69 22.36 5.36
C LYS A 73 4.18 23.20 4.17
N VAL A 74 3.00 22.87 3.65
CA VAL A 74 2.04 23.87 3.18
C VAL A 74 0.76 23.55 3.93
N MET A 75 0.45 24.40 4.89
CA MET A 75 -0.81 24.35 5.62
C MET A 75 -1.94 24.62 4.62
N HIS A 76 -2.68 23.59 4.27
CA HIS A 76 -4.13 23.75 4.17
C HIS A 76 -4.74 22.73 5.12
N GLU A 77 -5.22 23.30 6.21
CA GLU A 77 -5.88 22.68 7.33
C GLU A 77 -7.09 21.87 6.84
N VAL A 78 -6.94 20.55 6.72
CA VAL A 78 -8.04 19.62 6.87
C VAL A 78 -7.63 18.67 7.98
N LEU A 79 -8.08 19.05 9.17
CA LEU A 79 -8.20 18.24 10.36
C LEU A 79 -8.66 16.82 9.99
N CYS A 80 -7.76 15.84 10.05
CA CYS A 80 -8.16 14.48 10.41
C CYS A 80 -7.55 14.22 11.77
N SER A 81 -8.19 14.86 12.75
CA SER A 81 -8.10 14.59 14.17
C SER A 81 -8.17 13.10 14.43
N ALA A 82 -7.34 12.67 15.38
CA ALA A 82 -7.46 11.45 16.18
C ALA A 82 -8.84 10.79 16.07
N VAL A 83 -8.89 9.68 15.34
CA VAL A 83 -9.98 8.72 15.48
C VAL A 83 -9.42 7.56 16.31
N ASN A 84 -9.52 7.72 17.63
CA ASN A 84 -9.80 6.56 18.46
C ASN A 84 -11.20 6.07 18.04
N LEU A 85 -11.26 4.98 17.29
CA LEU A 85 -12.48 4.19 17.09
C LEU A 85 -12.00 2.74 16.95
N ALA A 86 -11.88 2.08 18.09
CA ALA A 86 -12.92 1.18 18.59
C ALA A 86 -12.96 -0.09 17.74
N THR A 87 -12.45 -1.16 18.34
CA THR A 87 -12.96 -2.53 18.27
C THR A 87 -13.87 -2.77 17.06
N SER A 88 -13.28 -3.11 15.92
CA SER A 88 -14.02 -3.81 14.88
C SER A 88 -13.80 -5.30 15.08
N ASP A 89 -14.81 -5.88 15.70
CA ASP A 89 -14.96 -7.26 16.15
C ASP A 89 -15.17 -8.22 14.96
N SER A 90 -14.20 -8.28 14.03
CA SER A 90 -14.37 -9.11 12.83
C SER A 90 -13.08 -9.70 12.25
N TYR A 91 -12.18 -10.18 13.10
CA TYR A 91 -11.31 -11.28 12.68
C TYR A 91 -11.31 -12.30 13.81
N GLN A 92 -12.11 -13.36 13.64
CA GLN A 92 -12.04 -14.49 14.55
C GLN A 92 -10.62 -15.05 14.49
N VAL A 93 -9.88 -14.81 15.56
CA VAL A 93 -8.59 -15.43 15.83
C VAL A 93 -8.85 -16.94 15.77
N PRO A 94 -8.16 -17.72 14.91
CA PRO A 94 -8.34 -19.16 14.88
C PRO A 94 -8.03 -19.73 16.27
N ASP A 95 -8.87 -20.65 16.74
CA ASP A 95 -8.83 -21.17 18.11
C ASP A 95 -7.42 -21.68 18.48
N GLY A 96 -6.82 -21.12 19.53
CA GLY A 96 -5.51 -21.52 20.05
C GLY A 96 -4.36 -20.48 20.02
N TYR A 97 -4.56 -19.27 19.47
CA TYR A 97 -3.53 -18.22 19.53
C TYR A 97 -3.77 -17.26 20.70
N GLN A 98 -2.97 -17.43 21.76
CA GLN A 98 -2.91 -16.45 22.85
C GLN A 98 -2.16 -15.22 22.32
N ILE A 99 -2.80 -14.05 22.31
CA ILE A 99 -2.16 -12.78 21.95
C ILE A 99 -1.07 -12.52 23.01
N PRO A 100 0.24 -12.56 22.67
CA PRO A 100 1.26 -12.13 23.61
C PRO A 100 1.11 -10.63 23.80
N ASP A 101 1.30 -10.18 25.04
CA ASP A 101 1.35 -8.77 25.39
C ASP A 101 2.30 -8.05 24.41
N PRO A 102 1.84 -7.04 23.65
CA PRO A 102 2.66 -6.42 22.62
C PRO A 102 3.89 -5.82 23.27
N THR A 103 5.07 -6.40 23.00
CA THR A 103 6.34 -5.83 23.42
C THR A 103 6.39 -4.40 22.87
N PRO A 104 6.57 -3.38 23.73
CA PRO A 104 6.52 -1.98 23.29
C PRO A 104 7.77 -1.67 22.46
N GLN A 105 7.69 -1.91 21.16
CA GLN A 105 8.73 -1.56 20.19
C GLN A 105 8.32 -0.23 19.52
N ASN A 106 8.85 0.83 20.12
CA ASN A 106 9.20 2.10 19.47
C ASN A 106 8.85 2.21 17.98
N SER A 107 8.01 3.19 17.68
CA SER A 107 7.65 3.67 16.36
C SER A 107 8.86 3.85 15.43
N GLU A 108 9.07 2.93 14.47
CA GLU A 108 9.80 3.05 13.20
C GLU A 108 10.46 1.75 12.71
N GLU A 109 10.23 0.57 13.31
CA GLU A 109 10.74 -0.70 12.75
C GLU A 109 10.23 -0.93 11.32
N THR A 110 11.15 -1.04 10.35
CA THR A 110 10.78 -1.34 8.96
C THR A 110 10.59 -2.85 8.75
N ILE A 111 9.90 -3.26 7.69
CA ILE A 111 9.74 -4.68 7.34
C ILE A 111 11.09 -5.38 7.11
N GLY A 112 12.12 -4.64 6.70
CA GLY A 112 13.48 -5.18 6.57
C GLY A 112 14.11 -5.45 7.94
N ASP A 113 13.93 -4.55 8.90
CA ASP A 113 14.43 -4.69 10.26
C ASP A 113 13.77 -5.89 10.96
N LEU A 114 12.44 -6.04 10.80
CA LEU A 114 11.69 -7.21 11.28
C LEU A 114 12.25 -8.52 10.69
N ALA A 115 12.52 -8.57 9.38
CA ALA A 115 13.08 -9.76 8.73
C ALA A 115 14.48 -10.10 9.26
N GLN A 116 15.31 -9.10 9.52
CA GLN A 116 16.62 -9.28 10.15
C GLN A 116 16.48 -9.78 11.59
N ARG A 117 15.54 -9.22 12.35
CA ARG A 117 15.27 -9.60 13.74
C ARG A 117 14.82 -11.05 13.85
N ILE A 118 13.88 -11.48 13.01
CA ILE A 118 13.43 -12.88 12.92
C ILE A 118 14.61 -13.86 12.81
N LEU A 119 15.58 -13.55 11.95
CA LEU A 119 16.74 -14.41 11.73
C LEU A 119 17.82 -14.27 12.80
N ARG A 120 18.04 -13.05 13.30
CA ARG A 120 19.02 -12.76 14.35
C ARG A 120 18.63 -13.43 15.67
N ASP A 121 17.35 -13.31 16.04
CA ASP A 121 16.80 -13.83 17.29
C ASP A 121 16.46 -15.32 17.18
N LYS A 122 16.57 -15.90 15.97
CA LYS A 122 16.26 -17.30 15.66
C LYS A 122 14.87 -17.68 16.15
N LEU A 123 13.89 -16.83 15.83
CA LEU A 123 12.51 -17.02 16.25
C LEU A 123 11.96 -18.37 15.80
N SER A 124 11.15 -18.98 16.65
CA SER A 124 10.46 -20.23 16.31
C SER A 124 9.42 -19.97 15.21
N VAL A 125 9.01 -21.02 14.51
CA VAL A 125 7.92 -20.95 13.50
C VAL A 125 6.66 -20.30 14.07
N LYS A 126 6.34 -20.58 15.34
CA LYS A 126 5.18 -20.01 16.02
C LYS A 126 5.34 -18.49 16.22
N ASP A 127 6.51 -18.07 16.69
CA ASP A 127 6.78 -16.65 16.95
C ASP A 127 6.84 -15.85 15.64
N VAL A 128 7.42 -16.42 14.58
CA VAL A 128 7.40 -15.81 13.24
C VAL A 128 5.97 -15.64 12.73
N ARG A 129 5.11 -16.63 12.95
CA ARG A 129 3.70 -16.54 12.57
C ARG A 129 2.99 -15.43 13.34
N VAL A 130 3.29 -15.27 14.63
CA VAL A 130 2.74 -14.19 15.48
C VAL A 130 3.20 -12.81 14.98
N GLU A 131 4.50 -12.62 14.75
CA GLU A 131 5.06 -11.37 14.24
C GLU A 131 4.48 -10.99 12.87
N ALA A 132 4.37 -11.97 11.97
CA ALA A 132 3.77 -11.76 10.65
C ALA A 132 2.28 -11.40 10.75
N TYR A 133 1.56 -11.92 11.74
CA TYR A 133 0.16 -11.58 12.00
C TYR A 133 0.02 -10.17 12.60
N ALA A 134 0.88 -9.78 13.53
CA ALA A 134 0.92 -8.41 14.06
C ALA A 134 1.21 -7.37 12.95
N LEU A 135 2.09 -7.71 11.99
CA LEU A 135 2.36 -6.89 10.81
C LEU A 135 1.11 -6.68 9.92
N VAL A 136 0.23 -7.69 9.86
CA VAL A 136 -1.04 -7.62 9.14
C VAL A 136 -2.06 -6.78 9.90
N LEU A 137 -2.23 -7.00 11.21
CA LEU A 137 -3.18 -6.26 12.03
C LEU A 137 -2.89 -4.76 12.08
N SER A 138 -1.61 -4.37 11.93
CA SER A 138 -1.21 -2.96 11.86
C SER A 138 -1.44 -2.31 10.47
N ALA A 139 -1.98 -3.05 9.49
CA ALA A 139 -2.23 -2.54 8.15
C ALA A 139 -3.65 -1.94 8.03
N PRO A 140 -3.83 -0.85 7.26
CA PRO A 140 -5.12 -0.16 7.17
C PRO A 140 -6.20 -0.90 6.36
N ASN A 141 -5.84 -1.93 5.58
CA ASN A 141 -6.78 -2.75 4.79
C ASN A 141 -6.09 -4.04 4.29
N ALA A 142 -6.88 -4.99 3.77
CA ALA A 142 -6.40 -6.30 3.31
C ALA A 142 -5.35 -6.21 2.19
N ASN A 143 -5.46 -5.24 1.27
CA ASN A 143 -4.44 -5.02 0.23
C ASN A 143 -3.09 -4.60 0.83
N ALA A 144 -3.12 -3.70 1.82
CA ALA A 144 -1.92 -3.31 2.55
C ALA A 144 -1.35 -4.50 3.34
N SER A 145 -2.20 -5.31 3.98
CA SER A 145 -1.80 -6.55 4.68
C SER A 145 -1.07 -7.51 3.75
N SER A 146 -1.66 -7.82 2.59
CA SER A 146 -1.09 -8.70 1.57
C SER A 146 0.23 -8.15 1.01
N SER A 147 0.31 -6.84 0.77
CA SER A 147 1.53 -6.16 0.32
C SER A 147 2.66 -6.26 1.35
N ARG A 148 2.36 -6.02 2.64
CA ARG A 148 3.33 -6.13 3.73
C ARG A 148 3.86 -7.55 3.89
N LEU A 149 2.99 -8.57 3.86
CA LEU A 149 3.41 -9.98 3.89
C LEU A 149 4.26 -10.37 2.69
N SER A 150 3.89 -9.91 1.50
CA SER A 150 4.66 -10.16 0.28
C SER A 150 6.06 -9.54 0.37
N ARG A 151 6.16 -8.33 0.95
CA ARG A 151 7.44 -7.68 1.21
C ARG A 151 8.25 -8.45 2.25
N LEU A 152 7.67 -8.83 3.38
CA LEU A 152 8.35 -9.60 4.44
C LEU A 152 8.96 -10.90 3.88
N ARG A 153 8.19 -11.66 3.10
CA ARG A 153 8.67 -12.89 2.44
C ARG A 153 9.84 -12.64 1.49
N ARG A 154 9.84 -11.50 0.79
CA ARG A 154 10.95 -11.14 -0.10
C ARG A 154 12.21 -10.82 0.69
N GLU A 155 12.10 -10.02 1.75
CA GLU A 155 13.25 -9.71 2.62
C GLU A 155 13.81 -10.98 3.26
N LEU A 156 12.97 -11.87 3.78
CA LEU A 156 13.39 -13.16 4.34
C LEU A 156 14.13 -14.04 3.30
N ARG A 157 13.66 -14.10 2.06
CA ARG A 157 14.36 -14.82 0.97
C ARG A 157 15.72 -14.20 0.65
N ASN A 158 15.78 -12.87 0.58
CA ASN A 158 17.03 -12.15 0.32
C ASN A 158 18.07 -12.42 1.41
N LEU A 159 17.62 -12.62 2.66
CA LEU A 159 18.45 -12.95 3.81
C LEU A 159 18.76 -14.46 3.96
N GLY A 160 18.25 -15.31 3.06
CA GLY A 160 18.50 -16.76 3.09
C GLY A 160 17.72 -17.53 4.17
N ALA A 161 16.56 -17.02 4.60
CA ALA A 161 15.67 -17.72 5.53
C ALA A 161 15.25 -19.11 4.99
N SER A 162 15.04 -20.07 5.90
CA SER A 162 14.56 -21.40 5.53
C SER A 162 13.14 -21.35 4.96
N SER A 163 12.78 -22.37 4.16
CA SER A 163 11.42 -22.49 3.62
C SER A 163 10.37 -22.56 4.72
N GLU A 164 10.67 -23.18 5.85
CA GLU A 164 9.77 -23.29 7.01
C GLU A 164 9.41 -21.91 7.58
N ILE A 165 10.40 -21.02 7.73
CA ILE A 165 10.19 -19.65 8.21
C ILE A 165 9.41 -18.82 7.18
N ILE A 166 9.72 -18.98 5.89
CA ILE A 166 8.98 -18.28 4.82
C ILE A 166 7.52 -18.75 4.78
N ASP A 167 7.29 -20.06 4.91
CA ASP A 167 5.96 -20.67 4.86
C ASP A 167 5.11 -20.32 6.08
N ALA A 168 5.74 -20.11 7.25
CA ALA A 168 5.06 -19.63 8.46
C ALA A 168 4.33 -18.28 8.27
N THR A 169 4.78 -17.48 7.29
CA THR A 169 4.17 -16.18 6.96
C THR A 169 3.06 -16.27 5.91
N LYS A 170 2.73 -17.47 5.40
CA LYS A 170 1.67 -17.67 4.42
C LYS A 170 0.32 -17.76 5.12
N PHE A 171 -0.53 -16.75 4.87
CA PHE A 171 -1.90 -16.71 5.36
C PHE A 171 -2.85 -16.71 4.15
N PRO A 172 -3.42 -17.87 3.78
CA PRO A 172 -4.32 -18.00 2.65
C PRO A 172 -5.56 -17.13 2.79
N GLU A 173 -6.09 -16.96 4.00
CA GLU A 173 -7.31 -16.20 4.29
C GLU A 173 -7.11 -14.71 3.93
N ILE A 174 -6.00 -14.12 4.38
CA ILE A 174 -5.64 -12.71 4.09
C ILE A 174 -5.40 -12.49 2.59
N THR A 175 -4.83 -13.50 1.92
CA THR A 175 -4.58 -13.42 0.47
C THR A 175 -5.89 -13.50 -0.32
N LYS A 176 -6.85 -14.31 0.13
CA LYS A 176 -8.18 -14.41 -0.47
C LYS A 176 -8.93 -13.08 -0.34
N GLU A 177 -9.00 -12.52 0.86
CA GLU A 177 -9.69 -11.25 1.12
C GLU A 177 -9.14 -10.08 0.28
N ALA A 178 -7.81 -9.99 0.11
CA ALA A 178 -7.21 -8.96 -0.74
C ALA A 178 -7.62 -9.05 -2.22
N ASN A 179 -7.96 -10.24 -2.72
CA ASN A 179 -8.36 -10.44 -4.12
C ASN A 179 -9.87 -10.24 -4.35
N GLU A 180 -10.66 -10.09 -3.29
CA GLU A 180 -12.12 -9.89 -3.36
C GLU A 180 -12.52 -8.40 -3.34
N ILE A 181 -11.55 -7.47 -3.31
CA ILE A 181 -11.72 -5.99 -3.26
C ILE A 181 -11.70 -5.35 -4.66
#